data_AF-A0A735KRG4-F1
#
_entry.id   AF-A0A735KRG4-F1
#
_cell.length_a   1.000
_cell.length_b   1.000
_cell.length_c   1.000
_cell.angle_alpha   90.00
_cell.angle_beta   90.00
_cell.angle_gamma   90.00
#
_symmetry.space_group_name_H-M   'P 1'
#
loop_
_entity.id
_entity.type
_entity.pdbx_description
1 polymer ?
#
loop_
_entity_poly.entity_id
_entity_poly.type
_entity_poly.pdbx_seq_one_letter_code
_entity_poly.pdbx_strand_id
1 'polypeptide(L)' 'MQIQFNDEPMQCAEGQTVSGLLTELNQLKPGAALALNQQILPREQWWQHIVQEGDQILLFHVIAGG' A
#
# COMPACT_ATOMS: atom_id res chain seq x y z
N MET A 1 11.99 4.84 -7.16
CA MET A 1 10.89 4.74 -8.13
C MET A 1 9.76 5.66 -7.74
N GLN A 2 9.07 6.26 -8.72
CA GLN A 2 7.92 7.11 -8.46
C GLN A 2 6.64 6.26 -8.39
N ILE A 3 5.83 6.45 -7.35
CA ILE A 3 4.51 5.82 -7.19
C ILE A 3 3.47 6.88 -6.82
N GLN A 4 2.18 6.51 -6.85
CA GLN A 4 1.11 7.27 -6.20
C GLN A 4 0.64 6.53 -4.96
N PHE A 5 0.62 7.20 -3.81
CA PHE A 5 0.13 6.68 -2.55
C PHE A 5 -0.97 7.60 -2.01
N ASN A 6 -2.21 7.11 -1.92
CA ASN A 6 -3.37 7.93 -1.55
C ASN A 6 -3.48 9.21 -2.38
N ASP A 7 -3.38 9.06 -3.70
CA ASP A 7 -3.42 10.14 -4.70
C ASP A 7 -2.27 11.17 -4.60
N GLU A 8 -1.29 10.93 -3.71
CA GLU A 8 -0.09 11.77 -3.59
C GLU A 8 1.13 11.09 -4.25
N PRO A 9 1.86 11.79 -5.14
CA PRO A 9 3.07 11.24 -5.73
C PRO A 9 4.19 11.17 -4.69
N MET A 10 4.88 10.03 -4.59
CA MET A 10 6.02 9.86 -3.69
C MET A 10 7.14 9.01 -4.29
N GLN A 11 8.34 9.12 -3.71
CA GLN A 11 9.47 8.24 -4.00
C GLN A 11 9.41 7.01 -3.11
N CYS A 12 9.60 5.84 -3.70
CA CYS A 12 9.66 4.54 -3.04
C CYS A 12 10.96 3.82 -3.43
N ALA A 13 11.53 3.03 -2.53
CA ALA A 13 12.74 2.26 -2.80
C ALA A 13 12.44 1.10 -3.75
N GLU A 14 13.37 0.79 -4.65
CA GLU A 14 13.24 -0.38 -5.53
C GLU A 14 13.29 -1.68 -4.72
N GLY A 15 12.53 -2.68 -5.15
CA GLY A 15 12.49 -3.99 -4.49
C GLY A 15 11.77 -3.99 -3.12
N GLN A 16 11.11 -2.90 -2.76
CA GLN A 16 10.35 -2.81 -1.51
C GLN A 16 9.02 -3.58 -1.63
N THR A 17 8.69 -4.38 -0.61
CA THR A 17 7.37 -5.01 -0.53
C THR A 17 6.31 -3.99 -0.11
N VAL A 18 5.04 -4.27 -0.41
CA VAL A 18 3.92 -3.47 0.09
C VAL A 18 3.96 -3.38 1.62
N SER A 19 4.22 -4.47 2.33
CA SER A 19 4.35 -4.46 3.79
C SER A 19 5.52 -3.58 4.28
N GLY A 20 6.64 -3.60 3.57
CA GLY A 20 7.81 -2.77 3.87
C GLY A 20 7.50 -1.29 3.72
N LEU A 21 6.85 -0.91 2.62
CA LEU A 21 6.40 0.46 2.36
C LEU A 21 5.44 0.95 3.46
N LEU A 22 4.42 0.15 3.78
CA LEU A 22 3.45 0.51 4.82
C LEU A 22 4.08 0.58 6.21
N THR A 23 5.12 -0.19 6.49
CA THR A 23 5.85 -0.12 7.77
C THR A 23 6.65 1.17 7.87
N GLU A 24 7.37 1.55 6.81
CA GLU A 24 8.15 2.79 6.75
C GLU A 24 7.26 4.02 6.90
N LEU A 25 6.09 4.00 6.27
CA LEU A 25 5.09 5.07 6.38
C LEU A 25 4.29 5.06 7.69
N ASN A 26 4.53 4.10 8.59
CA ASN A 26 3.76 3.89 9.82
C ASN A 26 2.24 3.75 9.55
N GLN A 27 1.91 3.03 8.48
CA GLN A 27 0.56 2.78 7.98
C GLN A 27 0.13 1.31 8.06
N LEU A 28 1.03 0.39 8.43
CA LEU A 28 0.70 -1.02 8.64
C LEU A 28 -0.11 -1.20 9.94
N LYS A 29 -1.36 -0.74 9.94
CA LYS A 29 -2.25 -0.71 11.10
C LYS A 29 -3.33 -1.80 11.04
N PRO A 30 -3.93 -2.18 12.19
CA PRO A 30 -5.13 -2.99 12.21
C PRO A 30 -6.27 -2.31 11.42
N GLY A 31 -7.09 -3.12 10.74
CA GLY A 31 -8.22 -2.60 9.95
C GLY A 31 -7.83 -1.91 8.63
N ALA A 32 -6.54 -1.88 8.27
CA ALA A 32 -6.11 -1.40 6.96
C ALA A 32 -6.47 -2.39 5.84
N ALA A 33 -6.98 -1.85 4.74
CA ALA A 33 -7.20 -2.51 3.46
C ALA A 33 -6.52 -1.68 2.36
N LEU A 34 -6.01 -2.36 1.33
CA LEU A 34 -5.20 -1.76 0.27
C LEU A 34 -5.74 -2.17 -1.09
N ALA A 35 -5.91 -1.18 -1.97
CA ALA A 35 -6.06 -1.39 -3.39
C ALA A 35 -4.74 -1.03 -4.09
N LEU A 36 -4.26 -1.93 -4.93
CA LEU A 36 -3.15 -1.72 -5.84
C LEU A 36 -3.71 -1.65 -7.26
N ASN A 37 -3.47 -0.55 -7.96
CA ASN A 37 -3.93 -0.35 -9.33
C ASN A 37 -5.44 -0.63 -9.49
N GLN A 38 -6.24 -0.06 -8.58
CA GLN A 38 -7.72 -0.20 -8.50
C GLN A 38 -8.22 -1.62 -8.16
N GLN A 39 -7.33 -2.55 -7.79
CA GLN A 39 -7.69 -3.91 -7.38
C GLN A 39 -7.31 -4.15 -5.93
N ILE A 40 -8.19 -4.76 -5.14
CA ILE A 40 -7.88 -5.11 -3.75
C ILE A 40 -6.72 -6.11 -3.72
N LEU A 41 -5.65 -5.77 -3.01
CA LEU A 41 -4.55 -6.67 -2.75
C LEU A 41 -4.80 -7.39 -1.42
N PRO A 42 -5.03 -8.72 -1.42
CA PRO A 42 -5.25 -9.49 -0.20
C PRO A 42 -4.08 -9.34 0.78
N ARG A 43 -4.38 -9.27 2.08
CA ARG A 43 -3.38 -8.95 3.11
C ARG A 43 -2.25 -9.98 3.19
N GLU A 44 -2.52 -11.23 2.82
CA GLU A 44 -1.51 -12.31 2.75
C GLU A 44 -0.47 -12.05 1.67
N GLN A 45 -0.78 -11.21 0.67
CA GLN A 45 0.11 -10.89 -0.43
C GLN A 45 1.04 -9.70 -0.12
N TRP A 46 0.77 -8.91 0.92
CA TRP A 46 1.52 -7.67 1.18
C TRP A 46 3.01 -7.92 1.46
N TRP A 47 3.36 -9.07 2.01
CA TRP A 47 4.73 -9.45 2.36
C TRP A 47 5.56 -9.94 1.17
N GLN A 48 4.91 -10.31 0.07
CA GLN A 48 5.54 -10.89 -1.12
C GLN A 48 5.39 -10.00 -2.35
N HIS A 49 4.38 -9.13 -2.38
CA HIS A 49 4.14 -8.22 -3.49
C HIS A 49 5.15 -7.08 -3.45
N ILE A 50 6.00 -7.01 -4.47
CA ILE A 50 6.99 -5.95 -4.67
C ILE A 50 6.32 -4.79 -5.39
N VAL A 51 6.40 -3.59 -4.81
CA VAL A 51 5.90 -2.37 -5.43
C VAL A 51 6.71 -2.09 -6.71
N GLN A 52 6.04 -1.64 -7.75
CA GLN A 52 6.63 -1.32 -9.05
C GLN A 52 6.57 0.19 -9.32
N GLU A 53 7.43 0.67 -10.22
CA GLU A 53 7.38 2.04 -10.73
C GLU A 53 5.99 2.31 -11.35
N GLY A 54 5.40 3.45 -10.98
CA GLY A 54 4.09 3.88 -11.47
C GLY A 54 2.88 3.26 -10.77
N ASP A 55 3.09 2.38 -9.78
CA ASP A 55 1.98 1.78 -9.03
C ASP A 55 1.12 2.84 -8.33
N GLN A 56 -0.19 2.59 -8.31
CA GLN A 56 -1.17 3.37 -7.58
C GLN A 56 -1.65 2.58 -6.37
N ILE A 57 -1.31 3.07 -5.19
CA ILE A 57 -1.65 2.47 -3.91
C ILE A 57 -2.70 3.34 -3.23
N LEU A 58 -3.87 2.76 -2.95
CA LEU A 58 -4.89 3.35 -2.11
C LEU A 58 -5.00 2.53 -0.83
N LEU A 59 -4.69 3.16 0.30
CA LEU A 59 -4.82 2.60 1.63
C LEU A 59 -5.98 3.26 2.37
N PHE A 60 -6.92 2.44 2.81
CA PHE A 60 -8.07 2.88 3.60
C PHE A 60 -8.23 1.99 4.83
N HIS A 61 -8.85 2.55 5.86
CA HIS A 61 -9.15 1.81 7.08
C HIS A 61 -10.64 1.50 7.11
N VAL A 62 -10.99 0.28 7.50
CA VAL A 62 -12.37 -0.09 7.74
C VAL A 62 -12.93 0.83 8.83
N ILE A 63 -13.99 1.56 8.50
CA ILE A 63 -14.81 2.28 9.47
C ILE A 63 -15.94 1.32 9.83
N ALA A 64 -15.81 0.63 10.97
CA ALA A 64 -16.93 -0.09 11.53
C ALA A 64 -17.92 0.94 12.09
N GLY A 65 -19.02 1.19 11.38
CA GLY A 65 -20.14 1.96 11.91
C GLY A 65 -20.78 1.21 13.07
N GLY A 66 -20.97 1.91 14.19
CA GLY A 66 -21.88 1.50 15.26
C GLY A 66 -23.29 2.00 14.97
#